data_AF-A2C957-F1
#
_entry.id   AF-A2C957-F1
#
_cell.length_a   1.000
_cell.length_b   1.000
_cell.length_c   1.000
_cell.angle_alpha   90.00
_cell.angle_beta   90.00
_cell.angle_gamma   90.00
#
_symmetry.space_group_name_H-M   'P 1'
#
loop_
_entity.id
_entity.type
_entity.pdbx_description
1 polymer ?
#
loop_
_entity_poly.entity_id
_entity_poly.type
_entity_poly.pdbx_seq_one_letter_code
_entity_poly.pdbx_strand_id
1 'polypeptide(L)'
;MTETSSPKKQKKYRLPKRQKEVLDQLLVSIRSAPNVTARLNRKTITCLLSSTQDKLYAGVEMRKNKFSLTYRVEQDKADNSQLVHDLFREVSQGLSCAKITTGKFYTQILLDADIAKMNLLIRRLADKLEDEDLGNSLTNGTQNFLQLGTQCDQSYFDDVAQIIHFSSRENLKWPFEGSFRKTLGFDSVDRLITIGHSQLALSEKANELWREHVVPVVMIKRKVYEMAKNHAPPRVISEFLKAHLAILIITRKEADLMDRQLTESNESLRTSMPEGWDWGQDPLARIKAVGIKPHLIGGYQPHPWQGWKPTAVNSLWYWLNKPILNF
;
A
#
# COMPACT_ATOMS: atom_id res chain seq x y z
N MET A 1 -19.26 -61.51 11.02
CA MET A 1 -18.49 -60.85 9.93
C MET A 1 -18.50 -59.36 10.19
N THR A 2 -17.47 -58.86 10.88
CA THR A 2 -17.32 -57.43 11.20
C THR A 2 -16.19 -56.89 10.34
N GLU A 3 -16.55 -56.17 9.28
CA GLU A 3 -15.59 -55.45 8.44
C GLU A 3 -15.05 -54.24 9.20
N THR A 4 -13.83 -54.39 9.72
CA THR A 4 -13.02 -53.29 10.23
C THR A 4 -12.55 -52.42 9.07
N SER A 5 -13.24 -51.29 8.86
CA SER A 5 -12.80 -50.26 7.93
C SER A 5 -11.50 -49.62 8.43
N SER A 6 -10.44 -49.77 7.64
CA SER A 6 -9.13 -49.18 7.93
C SER A 6 -9.15 -47.67 7.59
N PRO A 7 -8.65 -46.78 8.46
CA PRO A 7 -8.64 -45.35 8.19
C PRO A 7 -7.63 -45.05 7.07
N LYS A 8 -8.12 -44.62 5.90
CA LYS A 8 -7.29 -44.12 4.80
C LYS A 8 -6.45 -42.94 5.30
N LYS A 9 -5.14 -43.17 5.52
CA LYS A 9 -4.15 -42.13 5.81
C LYS A 9 -4.21 -41.07 4.72
N GLN A 10 -4.78 -39.90 5.01
CA GLN A 10 -4.69 -38.73 4.13
C GLN A 10 -3.21 -38.38 3.95
N LYS A 11 -2.65 -38.68 2.77
CA LYS A 11 -1.30 -38.23 2.39
C LYS A 11 -1.26 -36.70 2.49
N LYS A 12 -0.50 -36.17 3.47
CA LYS A 12 -0.19 -34.74 3.56
C LYS A 12 0.58 -34.33 2.31
N TYR A 13 -0.12 -33.83 1.30
CA TYR A 13 0.48 -33.25 0.12
C TYR A 13 1.31 -32.03 0.54
N ARG A 14 2.63 -32.12 0.41
CA ARG A 14 3.55 -31.00 0.66
C ARG A 14 3.80 -30.25 -0.65
N LEU A 15 3.62 -28.93 -0.63
CA LEU A 15 4.03 -28.06 -1.72
C LEU A 15 5.56 -28.14 -1.92
N PRO A 16 6.06 -28.00 -3.16
CA PRO A 16 7.48 -27.76 -3.40
C PRO A 16 7.95 -26.55 -2.58
N LYS A 17 9.12 -26.65 -1.94
CA LYS A 17 9.67 -25.61 -1.04
C LYS A 17 9.64 -24.21 -1.67
N ARG A 18 10.14 -24.10 -2.91
CA ARG A 18 10.16 -22.85 -3.70
C ARG A 18 8.77 -22.26 -3.93
N GLN A 19 7.76 -23.10 -4.21
CA GLN A 19 6.40 -22.62 -4.42
C GLN A 19 5.80 -22.06 -3.12
N LYS A 20 6.10 -22.70 -1.98
CA LYS A 20 5.67 -22.23 -0.67
C LYS A 20 6.29 -20.87 -0.35
N GLU A 21 7.60 -20.71 -0.56
CA GLU A 21 8.31 -19.44 -0.32
C GLU A 21 7.70 -18.28 -1.13
N VAL A 22 7.43 -18.50 -2.42
CA VAL A 22 6.80 -17.47 -3.27
C VAL A 22 5.36 -17.16 -2.81
N LEU A 23 4.59 -18.16 -2.40
CA LEU A 23 3.25 -17.93 -1.85
C LEU A 23 3.28 -17.22 -0.50
N ASP A 24 4.28 -17.49 0.34
CA ASP A 24 4.46 -16.80 1.63
C ASP A 24 4.82 -15.32 1.39
N GLN A 25 5.72 -15.03 0.45
CA GLN A 25 6.04 -13.66 0.04
C GLN A 25 4.83 -12.93 -0.55
N LEU A 26 4.10 -13.62 -1.45
CA LEU A 26 2.88 -13.07 -2.03
C LEU A 26 1.82 -12.79 -0.95
N LEU A 27 1.66 -13.69 0.03
CA LEU A 27 0.72 -13.50 1.14
C LEU A 27 1.05 -12.24 1.95
N VAL A 28 2.32 -12.02 2.28
CA VAL A 28 2.77 -10.81 2.98
C VAL A 28 2.44 -9.57 2.16
N SER A 29 2.77 -9.59 0.87
CA SER A 29 2.52 -8.48 -0.04
C SER A 29 1.02 -8.16 -0.18
N ILE A 30 0.16 -9.18 -0.31
CA ILE A 30 -1.30 -9.01 -0.39
C ILE A 30 -1.85 -8.43 0.92
N ARG A 31 -1.38 -8.92 2.08
CA ARG A 31 -1.80 -8.39 3.38
C ARG A 31 -1.38 -6.94 3.56
N SER A 32 -0.28 -6.51 2.96
CA SER A 32 0.14 -5.09 3.02
C SER A 32 -0.85 -4.13 2.35
N ALA A 33 -1.75 -4.63 1.49
CA ALA A 33 -2.72 -3.79 0.78
C ALA A 33 -3.86 -3.36 1.71
N PRO A 34 -4.32 -2.10 1.61
CA PRO A 34 -5.41 -1.58 2.44
C PRO A 34 -6.69 -2.37 2.20
N ASN A 35 -7.48 -2.58 3.25
CA ASN A 35 -8.80 -3.24 3.19
C ASN A 35 -8.80 -4.63 2.52
N VAL A 36 -7.65 -5.33 2.55
CA VAL A 36 -7.52 -6.69 2.06
C VAL A 36 -7.29 -7.65 3.22
N THR A 37 -8.15 -8.67 3.33
CA THR A 37 -7.87 -9.81 4.21
C THR A 37 -7.41 -10.99 3.37
N ALA A 38 -6.34 -11.65 3.80
CA ALA A 38 -5.77 -12.77 3.04
C ALA A 38 -5.39 -13.95 3.93
N ARG A 39 -5.73 -15.15 3.48
CA ARG A 39 -5.44 -16.43 4.15
C ARG A 39 -4.80 -17.40 3.19
N LEU A 40 -3.64 -17.92 3.56
CA LEU A 40 -2.98 -18.99 2.82
C LEU A 40 -3.73 -20.32 3.02
N ASN A 41 -4.10 -20.94 1.91
CA ASN A 41 -4.61 -22.30 1.83
C ASN A 41 -3.52 -23.23 1.29
N ARG A 42 -3.86 -24.51 1.06
CA ARG A 42 -2.89 -25.54 0.63
C ARG A 42 -2.12 -25.21 -0.64
N LYS A 43 -2.67 -24.44 -1.59
CA LYS A 43 -2.04 -24.12 -2.90
C LYS A 43 -2.30 -22.70 -3.40
N THR A 44 -3.12 -21.93 -2.69
CA THR A 44 -3.62 -20.62 -3.11
C THR A 44 -3.79 -19.74 -1.88
N ILE A 45 -3.93 -18.45 -2.08
CA ILE A 45 -4.28 -17.48 -1.06
C ILE A 45 -5.72 -17.06 -1.33
N THR A 46 -6.61 -17.21 -0.36
CA THR A 46 -7.93 -16.57 -0.44
C THR A 46 -7.77 -15.11 -0.03
N CYS A 47 -8.25 -14.21 -0.88
CA CYS A 47 -8.30 -12.77 -0.66
C CYS A 47 -9.77 -12.36 -0.56
N LEU A 48 -10.12 -11.61 0.49
CA LEU A 48 -11.37 -10.88 0.58
C LEU A 48 -11.00 -9.40 0.48
N LEU A 49 -11.63 -8.71 -0.47
CA LEU A 49 -11.42 -7.28 -0.70
C LEU A 49 -12.64 -6.52 -0.19
N SER A 50 -12.40 -5.48 0.62
CA SER A 50 -13.48 -4.65 1.18
C SER A 50 -14.50 -5.48 1.99
N SER A 51 -15.71 -4.96 2.17
CA SER A 51 -16.85 -5.63 2.84
C SER A 51 -17.53 -6.70 1.97
N THR A 52 -17.04 -6.93 0.76
CA THR A 52 -17.67 -7.87 -0.18
C THR A 52 -17.56 -9.31 0.31
N GLN A 53 -18.64 -10.09 0.15
CA GLN A 53 -18.64 -11.51 0.48
C GLN A 53 -18.03 -12.39 -0.62
N ASP A 54 -17.60 -11.78 -1.73
CA ASP A 54 -17.03 -12.47 -2.87
C ASP A 54 -15.53 -12.72 -2.67
N LYS A 55 -15.12 -13.97 -2.92
CA LYS A 55 -13.76 -14.42 -2.67
C LYS A 55 -12.94 -14.37 -3.95
N LEU A 56 -11.76 -13.78 -3.85
CA LEU A 56 -10.73 -13.94 -4.86
C LEU A 56 -9.71 -14.98 -4.40
N TYR A 57 -9.11 -15.67 -5.37
CA TYR A 57 -8.10 -16.68 -5.12
C TYR A 57 -6.83 -16.31 -5.86
N ALA A 58 -5.81 -15.88 -5.12
CA ALA A 58 -4.48 -15.64 -5.65
C ALA A 58 -3.65 -16.93 -5.68
N GLY A 59 -2.85 -17.11 -6.72
CA GLY A 59 -2.09 -18.33 -6.94
C GLY A 59 -0.83 -18.13 -7.76
N VAL A 60 -0.05 -19.22 -7.83
CA VAL A 60 1.22 -19.30 -8.55
C VAL A 60 1.18 -20.48 -9.51
N GLU A 61 1.39 -20.21 -10.79
CA GLU A 61 1.63 -21.20 -11.83
C GLU A 61 3.13 -21.32 -12.12
N MET A 62 3.84 -22.11 -11.29
CA MET A 62 5.30 -22.27 -11.37
C MET A 62 5.81 -22.64 -12.77
N ARG A 63 5.08 -23.50 -13.50
CA ARG A 63 5.49 -23.96 -14.85
C ARG A 63 5.51 -22.84 -15.88
N LYS A 64 4.60 -21.86 -15.73
CA LYS A 64 4.49 -20.72 -16.65
C LYS A 64 5.16 -19.46 -16.11
N ASN A 65 5.69 -19.52 -14.89
CA ASN A 65 6.19 -18.36 -14.15
C ASN A 65 5.15 -17.21 -14.10
N LYS A 66 3.90 -17.56 -13.77
CA LYS A 66 2.79 -16.60 -13.71
C LYS A 66 2.17 -16.56 -12.32
N PHE A 67 1.71 -15.38 -11.92
CA PHE A 67 0.74 -15.23 -10.84
C PHE A 67 -0.67 -15.20 -11.41
N SER A 68 -1.63 -15.66 -10.61
CA SER A 68 -3.04 -15.65 -10.97
C SER A 68 -3.87 -15.01 -9.88
N LEU A 69 -4.92 -14.30 -10.27
CA LEU A 69 -5.99 -13.86 -9.39
C LEU A 69 -7.31 -14.32 -10.02
N THR A 70 -8.08 -15.12 -9.28
CA THR A 70 -9.24 -15.82 -9.82
C THR A 70 -10.47 -15.54 -8.98
N TYR A 71 -11.51 -14.98 -9.60
CA TYR A 71 -12.88 -15.03 -9.10
C TYR A 71 -13.51 -16.36 -9.46
N ARG A 72 -14.26 -16.96 -8.54
CA ARG A 72 -15.00 -18.20 -8.77
C ARG A 72 -16.46 -17.96 -8.43
N VAL A 73 -17.35 -18.38 -9.31
CA VAL A 73 -18.79 -18.39 -9.02
C VAL A 73 -19.04 -19.50 -8.01
N GLU A 74 -19.38 -19.14 -6.77
CA GLU A 74 -19.75 -20.11 -5.75
C GLU A 74 -21.18 -20.62 -6.01
N GLN A 75 -21.44 -21.86 -5.63
CA GLN A 75 -22.78 -22.43 -5.73
C GLN A 75 -23.77 -21.56 -4.95
N ASP A 76 -24.94 -21.30 -5.53
CA ASP A 76 -26.02 -20.50 -4.95
C ASP A 76 -25.70 -18.99 -4.78
N LYS A 77 -24.65 -18.48 -5.45
CA LYS A 77 -24.36 -17.04 -5.55
C LYS A 77 -24.62 -16.48 -6.95
N ALA A 78 -24.88 -15.18 -7.01
CA ALA A 78 -25.01 -14.45 -8.26
C ALA A 78 -23.71 -14.50 -9.07
N ASP A 79 -23.85 -14.62 -10.39
CA ASP A 79 -22.71 -14.62 -11.29
C ASP A 79 -22.25 -13.19 -11.62
N ASN A 80 -21.22 -12.74 -10.90
CA ASN A 80 -20.57 -11.45 -11.13
C ASN A 80 -19.41 -11.52 -12.15
N SER A 81 -19.31 -12.58 -12.97
CA SER A 81 -18.15 -12.80 -13.85
C SER A 81 -17.88 -11.65 -14.83
N GLN A 82 -18.92 -11.02 -15.38
CA GLN A 82 -18.78 -9.88 -16.29
C GLN A 82 -18.27 -8.62 -15.57
N LEU A 83 -18.85 -8.31 -14.41
CA LEU A 83 -18.39 -7.20 -13.56
C LEU A 83 -16.91 -7.37 -13.19
N VAL A 84 -16.52 -8.58 -12.76
CA VAL A 84 -15.12 -8.88 -12.42
C VAL A 84 -14.21 -8.79 -13.64
N HIS A 85 -14.68 -9.21 -14.81
CA HIS A 85 -13.91 -9.10 -16.05
C HIS A 85 -13.60 -7.64 -16.39
N ASP A 86 -14.60 -6.75 -16.28
CA ASP A 86 -14.43 -5.33 -16.56
C ASP A 86 -13.56 -4.64 -15.51
N LEU A 87 -13.72 -4.99 -14.23
CA LEU A 87 -12.82 -4.55 -13.16
C LEU A 87 -11.37 -4.99 -13.42
N PHE A 88 -11.13 -6.27 -13.74
CA PHE A 88 -9.79 -6.77 -14.06
C PHE A 88 -9.18 -6.05 -15.25
N ARG A 89 -9.97 -5.75 -16.29
CA ARG A 89 -9.52 -4.99 -17.45
C ARG A 89 -9.08 -3.59 -17.05
N GLU A 90 -9.85 -2.91 -16.22
CA GLU A 90 -9.54 -1.55 -15.75
C GLU A 90 -8.30 -1.54 -14.85
N VAL A 91 -8.27 -2.36 -13.80
CA VAL A 91 -7.15 -2.34 -12.82
C VAL A 91 -5.83 -2.80 -13.42
N SER A 92 -5.87 -3.59 -14.50
CA SER A 92 -4.69 -4.05 -15.24
C SER A 92 -4.21 -3.09 -16.33
N GLN A 93 -4.83 -1.91 -16.49
CA GLN A 93 -4.40 -0.92 -17.47
C GLN A 93 -2.91 -0.56 -17.30
N GLY A 94 -2.15 -0.65 -18.38
CA GLY A 94 -0.69 -0.44 -18.39
C GLY A 94 0.14 -1.68 -18.01
N LEU A 95 -0.50 -2.79 -17.63
CA LEU A 95 0.18 -4.08 -17.42
C LEU A 95 0.07 -4.94 -18.69
N SER A 96 0.97 -4.74 -19.65
CA SER A 96 0.99 -5.50 -20.92
C SER A 96 1.06 -7.02 -20.76
N CYS A 97 1.60 -7.50 -19.63
CA CYS A 97 1.67 -8.93 -19.31
C CYS A 97 0.34 -9.55 -18.85
N ALA A 98 -0.69 -8.74 -18.60
CA ALA A 98 -1.98 -9.18 -18.09
C ALA A 98 -2.78 -9.95 -19.15
N LYS A 99 -3.26 -11.13 -18.79
CA LYS A 99 -4.18 -11.92 -19.63
C LYS A 99 -5.41 -12.29 -18.82
N ILE A 100 -6.58 -11.89 -19.29
CA ILE A 100 -7.86 -12.20 -18.65
C ILE A 100 -8.52 -13.36 -19.40
N THR A 101 -9.04 -14.32 -18.67
CA THR A 101 -9.78 -15.48 -19.21
C THR A 101 -11.04 -15.69 -18.39
N THR A 102 -12.16 -15.88 -19.07
CA THR A 102 -13.46 -16.18 -18.44
C THR A 102 -13.87 -17.59 -18.86
N GLY A 103 -14.10 -18.45 -17.88
CA GLY A 103 -14.68 -19.77 -18.07
C GLY A 103 -16.08 -19.84 -17.45
N LYS A 104 -16.71 -21.02 -17.52
CA LYS A 104 -18.09 -21.22 -17.05
C LYS A 104 -18.33 -20.84 -15.58
N PHE A 105 -17.32 -20.97 -14.73
CA PHE A 105 -17.45 -20.77 -13.27
C PHE A 105 -16.33 -19.90 -12.71
N TYR A 106 -15.61 -19.17 -13.56
CA TYR A 106 -14.50 -18.36 -13.11
C TYR A 106 -14.17 -17.21 -14.07
N THR A 107 -13.66 -16.13 -13.50
CA THR A 107 -12.93 -15.09 -14.22
C THR A 107 -11.54 -15.01 -13.61
N GLN A 108 -10.50 -15.14 -14.44
CA GLN A 108 -9.11 -15.17 -13.99
C GLN A 108 -8.27 -14.15 -14.74
N ILE A 109 -7.41 -13.45 -14.03
CA ILE A 109 -6.32 -12.66 -14.59
C ILE A 109 -4.97 -13.32 -14.25
N LEU A 110 -4.10 -13.40 -15.27
CA LEU A 110 -2.74 -13.91 -15.18
C LEU A 110 -1.74 -12.76 -15.38
N LEU A 111 -0.70 -12.72 -14.56
CA LEU A 111 0.42 -11.77 -14.62
C LEU A 111 1.75 -12.52 -14.61
N ASP A 112 2.83 -11.91 -15.06
CA ASP A 112 4.19 -12.42 -14.77
C ASP A 112 4.36 -12.61 -13.25
N ALA A 113 5.18 -13.59 -12.84
CA ALA A 113 5.51 -13.83 -11.44
C ALA A 113 6.43 -12.72 -10.87
N ASP A 114 5.90 -11.51 -10.78
CA ASP A 114 6.50 -10.31 -10.24
C ASP A 114 5.58 -9.77 -9.13
N ILE A 115 6.10 -9.73 -7.90
CA ILE A 115 5.33 -9.38 -6.70
C ILE A 115 4.84 -7.94 -6.80
N ALA A 116 5.63 -7.03 -7.35
CA ALA A 116 5.25 -5.63 -7.49
C ALA A 116 4.04 -5.48 -8.42
N LYS A 117 3.98 -6.25 -9.52
CA LYS A 117 2.84 -6.23 -10.45
C LYS A 117 1.56 -6.76 -9.80
N MET A 118 1.66 -7.85 -9.03
CA MET A 118 0.49 -8.40 -8.33
C MET A 118 0.01 -7.50 -7.19
N ASN A 119 0.95 -6.91 -6.43
CA ASN A 119 0.62 -5.94 -5.38
C ASN A 119 -0.06 -4.70 -5.97
N LEU A 120 0.47 -4.18 -7.08
CA LEU A 120 -0.14 -3.10 -7.86
C LEU A 120 -1.58 -3.44 -8.27
N LEU A 121 -1.80 -4.64 -8.85
CA LEU A 121 -3.12 -5.08 -9.28
C LEU A 121 -4.10 -5.13 -8.11
N ILE A 122 -3.70 -5.72 -6.99
CA ILE A 122 -4.56 -5.91 -5.82
C ILE A 122 -4.89 -4.57 -5.16
N ARG A 123 -3.93 -3.64 -5.07
CA ARG A 123 -4.17 -2.31 -4.53
C ARG A 123 -5.10 -1.48 -5.39
N ARG A 124 -4.95 -1.52 -6.72
CA ARG A 124 -5.91 -0.87 -7.63
C ARG A 124 -7.30 -1.46 -7.50
N LEU A 125 -7.40 -2.77 -7.31
CA LEU A 125 -8.68 -3.44 -7.10
C LEU A 125 -9.31 -3.06 -5.75
N ALA A 126 -8.52 -2.99 -4.68
CA ALA A 126 -8.99 -2.50 -3.38
C ALA A 126 -9.45 -1.03 -3.47
N ASP A 127 -8.66 -0.16 -4.08
CA ASP A 127 -8.97 1.26 -4.28
C ASP A 127 -10.27 1.46 -5.09
N LYS A 128 -10.55 0.59 -6.06
CA LYS A 128 -11.79 0.59 -6.85
C LYS A 128 -13.01 0.05 -6.11
N LEU A 129 -12.79 -0.86 -5.14
CA LEU A 129 -13.85 -1.50 -4.34
C LEU A 129 -14.09 -0.80 -3.00
N GLU A 130 -13.29 0.20 -2.65
CA GLU A 130 -13.52 1.08 -1.52
C GLU A 130 -14.55 2.15 -1.88
N ASP A 131 -15.74 2.04 -1.29
CA ASP A 131 -16.73 3.12 -1.30
C ASP A 131 -16.12 4.41 -0.74
N GLU A 132 -16.38 5.52 -1.42
CA GLU A 132 -15.91 6.85 -1.08
C GLU A 132 -16.47 7.31 0.27
N ASP A 133 -15.77 7.04 1.39
CA ASP A 133 -15.71 7.98 2.52
C ASP A 133 -14.79 7.50 3.65
N LEU A 134 -13.51 7.84 3.56
CA LEU A 134 -12.60 7.89 4.71
C LEU A 134 -12.15 9.33 4.89
N GLY A 135 -13.06 10.18 5.41
CA GLY A 135 -12.67 11.47 5.94
C GLY A 135 -11.55 11.32 6.99
N ASN A 136 -10.76 12.38 7.21
CA ASN A 136 -9.67 12.39 8.19
C ASN A 136 -10.14 12.28 9.65
N SER A 137 -11.45 12.24 9.87
CA SER A 137 -12.10 12.11 11.16
C SER A 137 -11.94 10.70 11.73
N LEU A 138 -11.60 10.59 13.02
CA LEU A 138 -11.57 9.32 13.76
C LEU A 138 -12.97 8.76 14.07
N THR A 139 -14.04 9.37 13.53
CA THR A 139 -15.44 9.09 13.90
C THR A 139 -15.99 7.75 13.40
N ASN A 140 -15.29 7.02 12.53
CA ASN A 140 -15.72 5.67 12.15
C ASN A 140 -15.05 4.64 13.07
N GLY A 141 -15.65 4.46 14.24
CA GLY A 141 -15.24 3.61 15.37
C GLY A 141 -15.13 2.10 15.13
N THR A 142 -14.87 1.68 13.89
CA THR A 142 -14.51 0.32 13.49
C THR A 142 -13.61 0.39 12.27
N GLN A 143 -12.54 1.19 12.32
CA GLN A 143 -11.36 0.81 11.57
C GLN A 143 -10.90 -0.51 12.19
N ASN A 144 -11.38 -1.61 11.62
CA ASN A 144 -10.84 -2.93 11.87
C ASN A 144 -9.36 -2.81 11.57
N PHE A 145 -8.56 -2.56 12.61
CA PHE A 145 -7.13 -2.76 12.58
C PHE A 145 -6.99 -4.24 12.25
N LEU A 146 -6.94 -4.57 10.96
CA LEU A 146 -6.26 -5.78 10.56
C LEU A 146 -4.87 -5.58 11.15
N GLN A 147 -4.57 -6.33 12.22
CA GLN A 147 -3.21 -6.58 12.62
C GLN A 147 -2.56 -7.25 11.41
N LEU A 148 -2.04 -6.43 10.51
CA LEU A 148 -1.01 -6.83 9.58
C LEU A 148 0.07 -7.37 10.51
N GLY A 149 0.26 -8.69 10.54
CA GLY A 149 1.21 -9.29 11.48
C GLY A 149 2.57 -8.62 11.35
N THR A 150 3.42 -8.71 12.38
CA THR A 150 4.71 -8.00 12.51
C THR A 150 5.59 -7.98 11.25
N GLN A 151 5.48 -8.97 10.35
CA GLN A 151 6.21 -9.04 9.08
C GLN A 151 5.69 -8.07 8.01
N CYS A 152 4.39 -7.81 7.94
CA CYS A 152 3.80 -6.87 6.97
C CYS A 152 4.20 -5.42 7.29
N ASP A 153 4.36 -5.11 8.58
CA ASP A 153 4.82 -3.79 9.04
C ASP A 153 6.24 -3.48 8.60
N GLN A 154 7.07 -4.52 8.58
CA GLN A 154 8.48 -4.42 8.19
C GLN A 154 8.64 -4.24 6.67
N SER A 155 7.76 -4.83 5.85
CA SER A 155 7.87 -4.77 4.38
C SER A 155 7.05 -3.65 3.74
N TYR A 156 6.10 -3.04 4.45
CA TYR A 156 5.12 -2.10 3.86
C TYR A 156 5.77 -0.98 3.03
N PHE A 157 6.76 -0.28 3.60
CA PHE A 157 7.45 0.81 2.90
C PHE A 157 8.25 0.32 1.68
N ASP A 158 8.82 -0.88 1.76
CA ASP A 158 9.55 -1.48 0.64
C ASP A 158 8.59 -1.87 -0.49
N ASP A 159 7.43 -2.44 -0.14
CA ASP A 159 6.36 -2.80 -1.08
C ASP A 159 5.83 -1.57 -1.80
N VAL A 160 5.52 -0.50 -1.06
CA VAL A 160 5.08 0.79 -1.61
C VAL A 160 6.16 1.40 -2.50
N ALA A 161 7.42 1.36 -2.09
CA ALA A 161 8.52 1.89 -2.87
C ALA A 161 8.73 1.14 -4.19
N GLN A 162 8.59 -0.19 -4.20
CA GLN A 162 8.63 -0.99 -5.42
C GLN A 162 7.51 -0.62 -6.39
N ILE A 163 6.30 -0.41 -5.87
CA ILE A 163 5.16 0.04 -6.66
C ILE A 163 5.41 1.40 -7.30
N ILE A 164 5.90 2.37 -6.52
CA ILE A 164 6.22 3.73 -7.01
C ILE A 164 7.29 3.64 -8.11
N HIS A 165 8.34 2.86 -7.87
CA HIS A 165 9.43 2.67 -8.81
C HIS A 165 8.94 2.03 -10.13
N PHE A 166 8.17 0.94 -10.03
CA PHE A 166 7.57 0.28 -11.20
C PHE A 166 6.63 1.22 -11.96
N SER A 167 5.74 1.91 -11.24
CA SER A 167 4.75 2.80 -11.85
C SER A 167 5.41 3.97 -12.57
N SER A 168 6.47 4.56 -12.01
CA SER A 168 7.24 5.60 -12.69
C SER A 168 7.96 5.07 -13.93
N ARG A 169 8.54 3.86 -13.86
CA ARG A 169 9.25 3.23 -14.99
C ARG A 169 8.33 2.97 -16.18
N GLU A 170 7.15 2.43 -15.92
CA GLU A 170 6.16 2.12 -16.95
C GLU A 170 5.30 3.35 -17.33
N ASN A 171 5.66 4.54 -16.82
CA ASN A 171 4.93 5.79 -17.03
C ASN A 171 3.42 5.67 -16.71
N LEU A 172 3.10 4.94 -15.64
CA LEU A 172 1.74 4.78 -15.16
C LEU A 172 1.30 6.04 -14.43
N LYS A 173 0.06 6.42 -14.72
CA LYS A 173 -0.65 7.50 -14.05
C LYS A 173 -0.87 7.23 -12.56
N TRP A 174 -1.34 6.03 -12.22
CA TRP A 174 -1.48 5.54 -10.84
C TRP A 174 -0.09 5.14 -10.29
N PRO A 175 0.28 5.46 -9.03
CA PRO A 175 -0.54 6.05 -7.96
C PRO A 175 -0.49 7.59 -7.91
N PHE A 176 0.03 8.24 -8.94
CA PHE A 176 0.31 9.68 -8.92
C PHE A 176 -0.88 10.56 -9.33
N GLU A 177 -1.91 10.01 -9.96
CA GLU A 177 -3.18 10.69 -10.24
C GLU A 177 -4.16 10.43 -9.09
N GLY A 178 -4.56 11.48 -8.35
CA GLY A 178 -5.48 11.37 -7.21
C GLY A 178 -4.83 11.42 -5.81
N SER A 179 -5.55 10.89 -4.83
CA SER A 179 -5.18 10.89 -3.41
C SER A 179 -4.12 9.84 -3.11
N PHE A 180 -2.85 10.26 -3.13
CA PHE A 180 -1.69 9.39 -2.86
C PHE A 180 -1.80 8.63 -1.53
N ARG A 181 -2.44 9.25 -0.53
CA ARG A 181 -2.76 8.65 0.76
C ARG A 181 -3.72 7.46 0.65
N LYS A 182 -4.87 7.66 0.02
CA LYS A 182 -5.88 6.61 -0.18
C LYS A 182 -5.30 5.49 -1.04
N THR A 183 -4.73 5.90 -2.17
CA THR A 183 -4.20 4.99 -3.19
C THR A 183 -3.13 4.03 -2.67
N LEU A 184 -2.25 4.49 -1.79
CA LEU A 184 -1.22 3.63 -1.19
C LEU A 184 -1.64 3.03 0.16
N GLY A 185 -2.82 3.38 0.67
CA GLY A 185 -3.38 2.82 1.89
C GLY A 185 -2.66 3.29 3.15
N PHE A 186 -2.18 4.54 3.19
CA PHE A 186 -1.49 5.05 4.39
C PHE A 186 -2.42 5.04 5.62
N ASP A 187 -3.73 5.20 5.41
CA ASP A 187 -4.75 5.07 6.46
C ASP A 187 -4.77 3.69 7.14
N SER A 188 -4.42 2.62 6.40
CA SER A 188 -4.40 1.26 6.96
C SER A 188 -3.14 0.98 7.79
N VAL A 189 -2.16 1.88 7.75
CA VAL A 189 -0.89 1.75 8.48
C VAL A 189 -0.67 2.88 9.46
N ASP A 190 -1.73 3.58 9.89
CA ASP A 190 -1.66 4.67 10.87
C ASP A 190 -0.83 4.28 12.10
N ARG A 191 -0.97 3.04 12.60
CA ARG A 191 -0.18 2.56 13.76
C ARG A 191 1.34 2.47 13.52
N LEU A 192 1.78 2.44 12.26
CA LEU A 192 3.20 2.42 11.89
C LEU A 192 3.77 3.82 11.75
N ILE A 193 2.93 4.78 11.38
CA ILE A 193 3.33 6.15 11.06
C ILE A 193 2.88 7.16 12.11
N THR A 194 2.01 6.81 13.05
CA THR A 194 1.58 7.70 14.13
C THR A 194 2.67 7.79 15.19
N ILE A 195 3.17 9.00 15.42
CA ILE A 195 4.34 9.25 16.28
C ILE A 195 3.96 9.90 17.62
N GLY A 196 2.70 10.33 17.79
CA GLY A 196 2.26 11.02 18.99
C GLY A 196 0.94 11.77 18.84
N HIS A 197 0.65 12.58 19.86
CA HIS A 197 -0.51 13.46 19.94
C HIS A 197 -0.07 14.90 20.18
N SER A 198 -0.88 15.91 19.90
CA SER A 198 -0.68 17.23 20.49
C SER A 198 -1.06 17.22 21.97
N GLN A 199 -0.54 18.17 22.74
CA GLN A 199 -0.91 18.33 24.14
C GLN A 199 -2.43 18.55 24.32
N LEU A 200 -3.09 19.26 23.39
CA LEU A 200 -4.54 19.50 23.44
C LEU A 200 -5.33 18.23 23.10
N ALA A 201 -4.87 17.45 22.11
CA ALA A 201 -5.53 16.21 21.70
C ALA A 201 -5.63 15.17 22.83
N LEU A 202 -4.73 15.21 23.83
CA LEU A 202 -4.77 14.31 24.99
C LEU A 202 -6.02 14.49 25.87
N SER A 203 -6.65 15.67 25.84
CA SER A 203 -7.81 16.02 26.67
C SER A 203 -9.12 16.14 25.92
N GLU A 204 -9.09 16.04 24.58
CA GLU A 204 -10.24 16.29 23.72
C GLU A 204 -11.02 15.01 23.39
N LYS A 205 -12.27 15.19 22.94
CA LYS A 205 -13.13 14.07 22.54
C LYS A 205 -12.70 13.51 21.17
N ALA A 206 -12.94 12.21 20.95
CA ALA A 206 -12.53 11.53 19.72
C ALA A 206 -13.04 12.17 18.41
N ASN A 207 -14.21 12.82 18.43
CA ASN A 207 -14.79 13.52 17.28
C ASN A 207 -14.07 14.84 16.95
N GLU A 208 -13.35 15.42 17.91
CA GLU A 208 -12.54 16.63 17.75
C GLU A 208 -11.11 16.32 17.31
N LEU A 209 -10.73 15.05 17.29
CA LEU A 209 -9.39 14.62 16.87
C LEU A 209 -9.27 14.58 15.36
N TRP A 210 -8.06 14.85 14.90
CA TRP A 210 -7.67 14.94 13.50
C TRP A 210 -6.31 14.30 13.28
N ARG A 211 -6.21 13.54 12.19
CA ARG A 211 -4.96 12.91 11.75
C ARG A 211 -4.22 13.86 10.82
N GLU A 212 -3.11 14.41 11.29
CA GLU A 212 -2.28 15.29 10.48
C GLU A 212 -0.93 14.66 10.18
N HIS A 213 -0.52 14.67 8.92
CA HIS A 213 0.85 14.24 8.60
C HIS A 213 1.83 15.29 9.14
N VAL A 214 3.04 14.95 9.55
CA VAL A 214 3.97 16.00 10.04
C VAL A 214 4.55 16.79 8.87
N VAL A 215 4.87 16.10 7.78
CA VAL A 215 5.21 16.67 6.46
C VAL A 215 4.00 16.50 5.53
N PRO A 216 3.57 17.52 4.77
CA PRO A 216 2.41 17.39 3.88
C PRO A 216 2.56 16.24 2.88
N VAL A 217 1.55 15.36 2.79
CA VAL A 217 1.57 14.20 1.87
C VAL A 217 1.74 14.62 0.41
N VAL A 218 1.22 15.79 0.04
CA VAL A 218 1.40 16.34 -1.32
C VAL A 218 2.87 16.62 -1.65
N MET A 219 3.66 17.10 -0.67
CA MET A 219 5.10 17.30 -0.85
C MET A 219 5.83 15.96 -0.94
N ILE A 220 5.50 15.02 -0.06
CA ILE A 220 6.05 13.66 -0.09
C ILE A 220 5.80 13.03 -1.47
N LYS A 221 4.56 13.09 -1.96
CA LYS A 221 4.13 12.60 -3.29
C LYS A 221 4.97 13.20 -4.42
N ARG A 222 5.13 14.53 -4.44
CA ARG A 222 5.94 15.22 -5.47
C ARG A 222 7.39 14.74 -5.43
N LYS A 223 7.96 14.63 -4.23
CA LYS A 223 9.37 14.24 -4.08
C LYS A 223 9.62 12.78 -4.44
N VAL A 224 8.76 11.84 -4.02
CA VAL A 224 8.92 10.44 -4.41
C VAL A 224 8.72 10.23 -5.91
N TYR A 225 7.83 11.00 -6.54
CA TYR A 225 7.68 10.99 -7.99
C TYR A 225 8.94 11.49 -8.70
N GLU A 226 9.51 12.61 -8.25
CA GLU A 226 10.79 13.15 -8.74
C GLU A 226 11.94 12.13 -8.57
N MET A 227 12.06 11.53 -7.38
CA MET A 227 13.05 10.50 -7.09
C MET A 227 12.90 9.30 -8.03
N ALA A 228 11.67 8.80 -8.20
CA ALA A 228 11.39 7.66 -9.06
C ALA A 228 11.66 7.96 -10.54
N LYS A 229 11.31 9.16 -11.02
CA LYS A 229 11.65 9.63 -12.37
C LYS A 229 13.15 9.70 -12.62
N ASN A 230 13.91 10.07 -11.60
CA ASN A 230 15.36 10.10 -11.63
C ASN A 230 16.01 8.74 -11.27
N HIS A 231 15.25 7.65 -11.34
CA HIS A 231 15.73 6.28 -11.15
C HIS A 231 16.28 6.00 -9.75
N ALA A 232 15.74 6.66 -8.72
CA ALA A 232 16.02 6.29 -7.33
C ALA A 232 15.68 4.80 -7.10
N PRO A 233 16.59 4.02 -6.51
CA PRO A 233 16.30 2.63 -6.15
C PRO A 233 15.13 2.53 -5.16
N PRO A 234 14.31 1.47 -5.19
CA PRO A 234 13.21 1.27 -4.25
C PRO A 234 13.62 1.41 -2.79
N ARG A 235 14.80 0.89 -2.41
CA ARG A 235 15.34 1.04 -1.05
C ARG A 235 15.45 2.51 -0.64
N VAL A 236 15.91 3.39 -1.52
CA VAL A 236 16.06 4.82 -1.22
C VAL A 236 14.70 5.50 -1.06
N ILE A 237 13.72 5.14 -1.89
CA ILE A 237 12.34 5.64 -1.78
C ILE A 237 11.71 5.16 -0.46
N SER A 238 11.94 3.91 -0.06
CA SER A 238 11.47 3.34 1.21
C SER A 238 12.03 4.11 2.41
N GLU A 239 13.34 4.36 2.45
CA GLU A 239 13.97 5.14 3.51
C GLU A 239 13.46 6.59 3.56
N PHE A 240 13.20 7.20 2.40
CA PHE A 240 12.57 8.53 2.32
C PHE A 240 11.17 8.53 2.92
N LEU A 241 10.35 7.52 2.60
CA LEU A 241 9.00 7.39 3.16
C LEU A 241 9.04 7.18 4.68
N LYS A 242 9.94 6.32 5.20
CA LYS A 242 10.10 6.11 6.65
C LYS A 242 10.48 7.38 7.41
N ALA A 243 11.29 8.24 6.79
CA ALA A 243 11.73 9.51 7.40
C ALA A 243 10.64 10.58 7.45
N HIS A 244 9.76 10.65 6.46
CA HIS A 244 8.86 11.80 6.29
C HIS A 244 7.37 11.46 6.39
N LEU A 245 6.98 10.20 6.16
CA LEU A 245 5.60 9.75 6.32
C LEU A 245 5.34 9.43 7.79
N ALA A 246 5.02 10.46 8.56
CA ALA A 246 4.62 10.36 9.95
C ALA A 246 3.34 11.17 10.22
N ILE A 247 2.56 10.75 11.20
CA ILE A 247 1.29 11.35 11.62
C ILE A 247 1.38 11.78 13.07
N LEU A 248 0.90 12.99 13.36
CA LEU A 248 0.61 13.47 14.69
C LEU A 248 -0.92 13.61 14.84
N ILE A 249 -1.48 13.04 15.91
CA ILE A 249 -2.90 13.24 16.21
C ILE A 249 -3.05 14.62 16.87
N ILE A 250 -3.80 15.50 16.24
CA ILE A 250 -4.06 16.86 16.72
C ILE A 250 -5.56 17.07 16.86
N THR A 251 -5.97 18.26 17.28
CA THR A 251 -7.39 18.66 17.26
C THR A 251 -7.76 19.28 15.91
N ARG A 252 -9.05 19.26 15.53
CA ARG A 252 -9.55 19.97 14.33
C ARG A 252 -9.22 21.46 14.36
N LYS A 253 -9.28 22.08 15.54
CA LYS A 253 -8.88 23.49 15.73
C LYS A 253 -7.41 23.72 15.40
N GLU A 254 -6.53 22.81 15.83
CA GLU A 254 -5.11 22.85 15.49
C GLU A 254 -4.86 22.63 13.98
N ALA A 255 -5.64 21.76 13.34
CA ALA A 255 -5.59 21.58 11.88
C ALA A 255 -5.97 22.88 11.15
N ASP A 256 -7.06 23.54 11.58
CA ASP A 256 -7.50 24.81 11.02
C ASP A 256 -6.46 25.94 11.17
N LEU A 257 -5.66 25.92 12.24
CA LEU A 257 -4.56 26.89 12.42
C LEU A 257 -3.50 26.72 11.33
N MET A 258 -3.11 25.48 11.01
CA MET A 258 -2.17 25.22 9.92
C MET A 258 -2.74 25.61 8.56
N ASP A 259 -4.01 25.32 8.32
CA ASP A 259 -4.66 25.66 7.05
C ASP A 259 -4.66 27.16 6.78
N ARG A 260 -4.77 27.99 7.83
CA ARG A 260 -4.79 29.46 7.74
C ARG A 260 -3.41 30.10 7.71
N GLN A 261 -2.37 29.40 8.16
CA GLN A 261 -1.02 29.96 8.23
C GLN A 261 -0.35 29.88 6.85
N LEU A 262 0.17 31.02 6.39
CA LEU A 262 0.80 31.18 5.09
C LEU A 262 2.32 31.29 5.25
N THR A 263 3.07 30.76 4.30
CA THR A 263 4.51 31.03 4.11
C THR A 263 4.73 32.40 3.49
N GLU A 264 5.97 32.90 3.43
CA GLU A 264 6.28 34.15 2.72
C GLU A 264 5.96 34.07 1.22
N SER A 265 6.02 32.87 0.64
CA SER A 265 5.57 32.59 -0.73
C SER A 265 4.03 32.50 -0.89
N ASN A 266 3.26 32.88 0.14
CA ASN A 266 1.80 32.87 0.16
C ASN A 266 1.19 31.46 -0.03
N GLU A 267 1.89 30.41 0.40
CA GLU A 267 1.39 29.04 0.39
C GLU A 267 0.90 28.63 1.79
N SER A 268 -0.24 27.94 1.87
CA SER A 268 -0.75 27.42 3.14
C SER A 268 0.12 26.27 3.67
N LEU A 269 0.42 26.31 4.98
CA LEU A 269 1.09 25.22 5.69
C LEU A 269 0.30 23.92 5.65
N ARG A 270 -0.97 23.91 5.22
CA ARG A 270 -1.68 22.67 4.87
C ARG A 270 -0.90 21.81 3.86
N THR A 271 -0.26 22.47 2.89
CA THR A 271 0.36 21.85 1.72
C THR A 271 1.85 22.11 1.58
N SER A 272 2.43 22.96 2.44
CA SER A 272 3.84 23.34 2.43
C SER A 272 4.50 23.10 3.80
N MET A 273 5.82 23.21 3.83
CA MET A 273 6.62 23.31 5.07
C MET A 273 6.98 24.78 5.32
N PRO A 274 7.37 25.14 6.56
CA PRO A 274 7.86 26.49 6.86
C PRO A 274 9.06 26.89 5.99
N GLU A 275 9.31 28.19 5.90
CA GLU A 275 10.43 28.71 5.12
C GLU A 275 11.79 28.23 5.61
N GLY A 276 12.70 28.02 4.67
CA GLY A 276 14.04 27.47 4.93
C GLY A 276 14.06 25.98 5.25
N TRP A 277 12.89 25.33 5.32
CA TRP A 277 12.80 23.90 5.52
C TRP A 277 13.24 23.13 4.28
N ASP A 278 14.09 22.13 4.47
CA ASP A 278 14.52 21.19 3.42
C ASP A 278 14.49 19.73 3.93
N TRP A 279 14.55 18.79 3.00
CA TRP A 279 14.50 17.35 3.28
C TRP A 279 15.63 16.92 4.22
N GLY A 280 15.28 16.16 5.26
CA GLY A 280 16.22 15.71 6.30
C GLY A 280 16.35 16.66 7.49
N GLN A 281 15.73 17.83 7.44
CA GLN A 281 15.50 18.64 8.65
C GLN A 281 14.36 18.06 9.51
N ASP A 282 14.09 18.70 10.64
CA ASP A 282 13.07 18.25 11.59
C ASP A 282 11.68 18.13 10.92
N PRO A 283 11.09 16.93 10.84
CA PRO A 283 9.78 16.73 10.24
C PRO A 283 8.65 17.40 11.04
N LEU A 284 8.88 17.72 12.32
CA LEU A 284 7.93 18.43 13.18
C LEU A 284 7.98 19.96 13.02
N ALA A 285 8.86 20.51 12.18
CA ALA A 285 9.03 21.95 12.02
C ALA A 285 7.71 22.67 11.71
N ARG A 286 6.86 22.07 10.86
CA ARG A 286 5.54 22.59 10.51
C ARG A 286 4.58 22.69 11.70
N ILE A 287 4.54 21.63 12.51
CA ILE A 287 3.73 21.57 13.73
C ILE A 287 4.21 22.63 14.74
N LYS A 288 5.53 22.78 14.89
CA LYS A 288 6.13 23.76 15.81
C LYS A 288 5.91 25.20 15.34
N ALA A 289 5.96 25.46 14.03
CA ALA A 289 5.78 26.79 13.44
C ALA A 289 4.40 27.41 13.71
N VAL A 290 3.38 26.56 13.94
CA VAL A 290 2.02 26.99 14.27
C VAL A 290 1.74 26.96 15.78
N GLY A 291 2.76 26.71 16.61
CA GLY A 291 2.67 26.69 18.07
C GLY A 291 2.06 25.41 18.67
N ILE A 292 1.84 24.35 17.88
CA ILE A 292 1.34 23.07 18.39
C ILE A 292 2.47 22.37 19.15
N LYS A 293 2.16 21.88 20.36
CA LYS A 293 3.11 21.18 21.23
C LYS A 293 2.94 19.65 21.08
N PRO A 294 3.88 18.94 20.42
CA PRO A 294 3.79 17.50 20.26
C PRO A 294 4.14 16.76 21.56
N HIS A 295 3.32 15.79 21.92
CA HIS A 295 3.54 14.74 22.91
C HIS A 295 3.82 13.43 22.16
N LEU A 296 5.10 13.12 21.95
CA LEU A 296 5.55 11.97 21.17
C LEU A 296 5.45 10.68 22.00
N ILE A 297 5.18 9.56 21.31
CA ILE A 297 5.19 8.23 21.93
C ILE A 297 6.60 7.96 22.49
N GLY A 298 6.67 7.42 23.70
CA GLY A 298 7.93 7.13 24.37
C GLY A 298 8.87 6.30 23.49
N GLY A 299 10.09 6.80 23.26
CA GLY A 299 11.10 6.15 22.44
C GLY A 299 11.04 6.45 20.94
N TYR A 300 10.11 7.31 20.48
CA TYR A 300 10.13 7.77 19.09
C TYR A 300 11.44 8.52 18.80
N GLN A 301 12.12 8.10 17.73
CA GLN A 301 13.27 8.78 17.15
C GLN A 301 12.97 8.98 15.66
N PRO A 302 13.08 10.22 15.13
CA PRO A 302 12.92 10.45 13.70
C PRO A 302 13.87 9.55 12.90
N HIS A 303 13.33 8.88 11.89
CA HIS A 303 14.15 8.06 11.01
C HIS A 303 15.09 8.96 10.20
N PRO A 304 16.42 8.79 10.27
CA PRO A 304 17.35 9.71 9.66
C PRO A 304 17.27 9.65 8.14
N TRP A 305 17.24 10.80 7.48
CA TRP A 305 17.32 10.91 6.03
C TRP A 305 18.64 11.57 5.62
N GLN A 306 19.46 10.83 4.88
CA GLN A 306 20.80 11.28 4.45
C GLN A 306 20.79 12.10 3.16
N GLY A 307 19.61 12.37 2.60
CA GLY A 307 19.49 12.92 1.26
C GLY A 307 19.74 11.87 0.17
N TRP A 308 19.31 12.19 -1.03
CA TRP A 308 19.66 11.43 -2.22
C TRP A 308 19.82 12.39 -3.39
N LYS A 309 20.84 12.14 -4.22
CA LYS A 309 21.08 12.87 -5.46
C LYS A 309 21.11 11.89 -6.63
N PRO A 310 20.53 12.25 -7.79
CA PRO A 310 20.67 11.44 -9.00
C PRO A 310 22.15 11.29 -9.35
N THR A 311 22.54 10.08 -9.75
CA THR A 311 23.90 9.80 -10.25
C THR A 311 23.79 9.14 -11.61
N ALA A 312 24.79 9.33 -12.48
CA ALA A 312 24.85 8.66 -13.77
C ALA A 312 24.79 7.13 -13.65
N VAL A 313 25.30 6.60 -12.52
CA VAL A 313 25.26 5.18 -12.18
C VAL A 313 23.83 4.67 -12.01
N ASN A 314 22.93 5.45 -11.41
CA ASN A 314 21.52 5.06 -11.25
C ASN A 314 20.82 4.98 -12.61
N SER A 315 21.08 5.95 -13.49
CA SER A 315 20.57 5.93 -14.87
C SER A 315 21.12 4.74 -15.66
N LEU A 316 22.42 4.45 -15.54
CA LEU A 316 23.05 3.32 -16.21
C LEU A 316 22.48 1.98 -15.71
N TRP A 317 22.38 1.79 -14.38
CA TRP A 317 21.76 0.62 -13.78
C TRP A 317 20.31 0.43 -14.25
N TYR A 318 19.56 1.52 -14.34
CA TYR A 318 18.21 1.49 -14.87
C TYR A 318 18.16 0.98 -16.31
N TRP A 319 19.02 1.50 -17.19
CA TRP A 319 19.07 1.08 -18.59
C TRP A 319 19.57 -0.36 -18.77
N LEU A 320 20.56 -0.79 -17.99
CA LEU A 320 21.10 -2.15 -18.02
C LEU A 320 20.11 -3.20 -17.53
N ASN A 321 19.28 -2.86 -16.53
CA ASN A 321 18.28 -3.76 -15.97
C ASN A 321 16.89 -3.61 -16.60
N LYS A 322 16.73 -2.74 -17.61
CA LYS A 322 15.49 -2.69 -18.37
C LYS A 322 15.38 -4.04 -19.08
N PRO A 323 14.33 -4.84 -18.83
CA PRO A 323 14.16 -6.09 -19.57
C PRO A 323 14.15 -5.74 -21.05
N ILE A 324 15.16 -6.22 -21.78
CA ILE A 324 15.18 -6.11 -23.23
C ILE A 324 13.91 -6.82 -23.68
N LEU A 325 12.99 -6.05 -24.26
CA LEU A 325 11.84 -6.60 -24.96
C LEU A 325 12.43 -7.46 -26.09
N ASN A 326 12.51 -8.77 -25.86
CA ASN A 326 12.63 -9.72 -26.96
C ASN A 326 11.29 -9.58 -27.71
N PHE A 327 11.33 -8.79 -28.79
CA PHE A 327 10.21 -8.61 -29.72
C PHE A 327 9.82 -9.94 -30.37
#